data_AF-A0A1V5NC16-F1
#
_entry.id   AF-A0A1V5NC16-F1
#
_cell.length_a   1.000
_cell.length_b   1.000
_cell.length_c   1.000
_cell.angle_alpha   90.00
_cell.angle_beta   90.00
_cell.angle_gamma   90.00
#
_symmetry.space_group_name_H-M   'P 1'
#
loop_
_entity.id
_entity.type
_entity.pdbx_description
1 polymer ?
#
loop_
_entity_poly.entity_id
_entity_poly.type
_entity_poly.pdbx_seq_one_letter_code
_entity_poly.pdbx_strand_id
1 'polypeptide(L)' 'MNETTMEQIIADCLIEQDEIISTRTFECAGVLTTNNGLVVRTQNGSEFQITIVQSR' A
#
# COMPACT_ATOMS: atom_id res chain seq x y z
N MET A 1 12.33 2.14 -13.06
CA MET A 1 11.25 2.25 -12.05
C MET A 1 11.66 1.39 -10.87
N ASN A 2 11.57 1.89 -9.64
CA ASN A 2 11.90 1.17 -8.41
C ASN A 2 10.62 0.92 -7.58
N GLU A 3 10.74 0.21 -6.46
CA GLU A 3 9.63 -0.17 -5.59
C GLU A 3 8.89 1.04 -5.02
N THR A 4 9.60 2.13 -4.66
CA THR A 4 8.98 3.36 -4.16
C THR A 4 8.11 4.03 -5.22
N THR A 5 8.57 4.05 -6.48
CA THR A 5 7.77 4.58 -7.59
C THR A 5 6.52 3.72 -7.81
N MET A 6 6.66 2.39 -7.73
CA MET A 6 5.52 1.47 -7.84
C MET A 6 4.54 1.61 -6.67
N GLU A 7 5.04 1.84 -5.46
CA GLU A 7 4.23 2.11 -4.27
C GLU A 7 3.33 3.33 -4.45
N GLN A 8 3.89 4.41 -4.97
CA GLN A 8 3.14 5.64 -5.25
C GLN A 8 2.05 5.39 -6.31
N ILE A 9 2.38 4.71 -7.41
CA ILE A 9 1.40 4.36 -8.46
C ILE A 9 0.24 3.55 -7.87
N ILE A 10 0.53 2.51 -7.10
CA ILE A 10 -0.51 1.66 -6.51
C ILE A 10 -1.33 2.46 -5.48
N ALA A 11 -0.68 3.29 -4.66
CA ALA A 11 -1.37 4.12 -3.68
C ALA A 11 -2.36 5.09 -4.36
N ASP A 12 -1.91 5.77 -5.41
CA ASP A 12 -2.74 6.70 -6.20
C ASP A 12 -3.95 5.97 -6.80
N CYS A 13 -3.73 4.78 -7.41
CA CYS A 13 -4.82 3.98 -7.97
C CYS A 13 -5.83 3.51 -6.91
N LEU A 14 -5.38 3.19 -5.69
CA LEU A 14 -6.24 2.72 -4.61
C LEU A 14 -7.06 3.83 -3.97
N ILE A 15 -6.53 5.06 -3.90
CA ILE A 15 -7.24 6.22 -3.33
C ILE A 15 -8.48 6.58 -4.17
N GLU A 16 -8.46 6.28 -5.46
CA GLU A 16 -9.60 6.52 -6.36
C GLU A 16 -10.73 5.47 -6.25
N GLN A 17 -10.54 4.40 -5.48
CA GLN A 17 -11.55 3.34 -5.36
C GLN A 17 -12.51 3.59 -4.20
N ASP A 18 -13.82 3.59 -4.49
CA ASP A 18 -14.87 3.83 -3.48
C ASP A 18 -14.80 2.85 -2.30
N GLU A 19 -14.39 1.61 -2.52
CA GLU A 19 -14.32 0.57 -1.47
C GLU A 19 -13.15 0.77 -0.49
N ILE A 20 -12.21 1.68 -0.77
CA ILE A 20 -11.02 1.92 0.05
C ILE A 20 -11.25 3.13 0.96
N ILE A 21 -11.11 2.92 2.27
CA ILE A 21 -11.16 4.01 3.27
C ILE A 21 -9.80 4.70 3.40
N SER A 22 -8.72 3.92 3.37
CA SER A 22 -7.39 4.49 3.58
C SER A 22 -6.29 3.59 3.03
N THR A 23 -5.25 4.24 2.53
CA THR A 23 -4.00 3.62 2.09
C THR A 23 -2.84 4.30 2.84
N ARG A 24 -1.96 3.52 3.47
CA ARG A 24 -0.79 4.02 4.22
C ARG A 24 0.43 3.21 3.84
N THR A 25 1.60 3.84 3.74
CA THR A 25 2.86 3.10 3.59
C THR A 25 3.14 2.26 4.85
N PHE A 26 3.96 1.22 4.71
CA PHE A 26 4.43 0.42 5.84
C PHE A 26 5.09 1.28 6.92
N GLU A 27 5.89 2.27 6.53
CA GLU A 27 6.48 3.26 7.45
C GLU A 27 5.41 4.01 8.24
N CYS A 28 4.42 4.59 7.56
CA CYS A 28 3.33 5.33 8.20
C CYS A 28 2.41 4.44 9.06
N ALA A 29 2.29 3.16 8.73
CA ALA A 29 1.49 2.19 9.47
C ALA A 29 2.27 1.53 10.62
N GLY A 30 3.58 1.79 10.76
CA GLY A 30 4.42 1.20 11.80
C GLY A 30 4.71 -0.29 11.59
N VAL A 31 4.69 -0.76 10.34
CA VAL A 31 5.00 -2.15 10.01
C VAL A 31 6.52 -2.37 10.11
N LEU A 32 6.93 -3.31 10.95
CA LEU A 32 8.35 -3.61 11.17
C LEU A 32 8.92 -4.48 10.03
N THR A 33 9.35 -3.83 8.96
CA THR A 33 9.93 -4.47 7.77
C THR A 33 10.87 -3.51 7.03
N THR A 34 11.72 -4.06 6.16
CA THR A 34 12.56 -3.28 5.23
C THR A 34 11.96 -3.19 3.83
N ASN A 35 10.84 -3.86 3.57
CA ASN A 35 10.16 -3.80 2.28
C ASN A 35 9.35 -2.52 2.15
N ASN A 36 9.16 -2.07 0.91
CA ASN A 36 8.15 -1.07 0.57
C ASN A 36 6.79 -1.76 0.43
N GLY A 37 5.72 -1.05 0.74
CA GLY A 37 4.39 -1.63 0.73
C GLY A 37 3.33 -0.76 1.40
N LEU A 38 2.09 -1.19 1.23
CA LEU A 38 0.91 -0.45 1.64
C LEU A 38 0.06 -1.28 2.59
N VAL A 39 -0.47 -0.62 3.63
CA VAL A 39 -1.60 -1.07 4.43
C VAL A 39 -2.85 -0.41 3.88
N VAL A 40 -3.80 -1.23 3.45
CA VAL A 40 -5.05 -0.81 2.83
C VAL A 40 -6.22 -1.23 3.71
N ARG A 41 -7.09 -0.28 4.05
CA ARG A 41 -8.32 -0.53 4.80
C ARG A 41 -9.52 -0.31 3.91
N THR A 42 -10.41 -1.29 3.87
CA THR A 42 -11.64 -1.26 3.07
C THR A 42 -12.83 -0.76 3.89
N GLN A 43 -13.92 -0.42 3.21
CA GLN A 43 -15.18 0.02 3.83
C GLN A 43 -15.79 -1.00 4.80
N ASN A 44 -15.64 -2.29 4.51
CA ASN A 44 -16.12 -3.37 5.36
C ASN A 44 -15.24 -3.59 6.62
N GLY A 45 -14.21 -2.75 6.84
CA GLY A 45 -13.31 -2.82 7.98
C GLY A 45 -12.17 -3.84 7.83
N SER A 46 -12.09 -4.55 6.70
CA SER A 46 -10.96 -5.45 6.43
C SER A 46 -9.69 -4.65 6.18
N GLU A 47 -8.56 -5.26 6.53
CA GLU A 47 -7.24 -4.66 6.36
C GLU A 47 -6.32 -5.64 5.63
N PHE A 48 -5.65 -5.14 4.60
CA PHE A 48 -4.74 -5.92 3.77
C PHE A 48 -3.37 -5.25 3.73
N GLN A 49 -2.32 -6.07 3.57
CA GLN A 49 -0.97 -5.61 3.33
C GLN A 49 -0.55 -5.99 1.91
N ILE A 50 -0.08 -5.01 1.15
CA ILE A 50 0.47 -5.19 -0.20
C ILE A 50 1.96 -4.95 -0.10
N THR A 51 2.76 -6.00 -0.27
CA THR A 51 4.22 -5.89 -0.32
C THR A 51 4.67 -5.71 -1.76
N ILE A 52 5.56 -4.76 -2.02
CA ILE A 52 6.07 -4.47 -3.35
C ILE A 52 7.50 -4.97 -3.43
N VAL A 53 7.73 -5.89 -4.37
CA VAL A 53 9.04 -6.50 -4.63
C VAL A 53 9.31 -6.40 -6.12
N GLN A 54 10.43 -5.77 -6.49
CA GLN A 54 10.85 -5.73 -7.89
C GLN A 54 11.33 -7.13 -8.32
N SER A 55 10.75 -7.65 -9.41
CA SER A 55 11.28 -8.84 -10.08
C SER A 55 12.56 -8.50 -10.87
N ARG A 56 13.34 -9.53 -11.23
CA ARG A 56 14.53 -9.41 -12.10
C ARG A 56 14.30 -8.52 -13.31
#